data_AF-A0A315EGH7-F1
#
_entry.id   AF-A0A315EGH7-F1
#
_cell.length_a   1.000
_cell.length_b   1.000
_cell.length_c   1.000
_cell.angle_alpha   90.00
_cell.angle_beta   90.00
_cell.angle_gamma   90.00
#
_symmetry.space_group_name_H-M   'P 1'
#
loop_
_entity.id
_entity.type
_entity.pdbx_description
1 polymer ?
#
loop_
_entity_poly.entity_id
_entity_poly.type
_entity_poly.pdbx_seq_one_letter_code
_entity_poly.pdbx_strand_id
1 'polypeptide(L)'
;MANATIQLPNQSINIQTVPGSGFIRVILPETDNCFYNPASGLFSTEPITDGAPLDLVTHYLPELTQKLNEFDAQRRAYIARYNQFSASL
;
A
#
# COMPACT_ATOMS: atom_id res chain seq x y z
N MET A 1 2.56 -8.90 -9.86
CA MET A 1 1.92 -7.65 -9.38
C MET A 1 0.55 -8.02 -8.85
N ALA A 2 0.24 -7.71 -7.60
CA ALA A 2 -1.08 -7.96 -6.99
C ALA A 2 -1.85 -6.65 -6.89
N ASN A 3 -3.11 -6.66 -7.34
CA ASN A 3 -4.04 -5.54 -7.24
C ASN A 3 -5.09 -5.84 -6.17
N ALA A 4 -5.52 -4.83 -5.43
CA ALA A 4 -6.62 -4.93 -4.47
C ALA A 4 -7.43 -3.63 -4.45
N THR A 5 -8.65 -3.69 -3.92
CA THR A 5 -9.50 -2.53 -3.73
C THR A 5 -9.73 -2.31 -2.24
N ILE A 6 -9.40 -1.11 -1.77
CA ILE A 6 -9.65 -0.66 -0.40
C ILE A 6 -10.95 0.13 -0.41
N GLN A 7 -11.94 -0.31 0.39
CA GLN A 7 -13.15 0.47 0.64
C GLN A 7 -12.91 1.44 1.80
N LEU A 8 -13.10 2.73 1.55
CA LEU A 8 -13.22 3.80 2.52
C LEU A 8 -14.70 4.21 2.64
N PRO A 9 -15.10 4.95 3.71
CA PRO A 9 -16.51 5.25 3.98
C PRO A 9 -17.25 5.92 2.83
N ASN A 10 -16.56 6.74 2.03
CA ASN A 10 -17.16 7.51 0.94
C ASN A 10 -16.56 7.20 -0.45
N GLN A 11 -15.59 6.28 -0.55
CA GLN A 11 -14.94 5.97 -1.82
C GLN A 11 -14.28 4.59 -1.82
N SER A 12 -14.08 4.02 -3.01
CA SER A 12 -13.22 2.86 -3.23
C SER A 12 -11.92 3.29 -3.89
N ILE A 13 -10.79 2.82 -3.35
CA ILE A 13 -9.46 3.12 -3.86
C ILE A 13 -8.84 1.84 -4.37
N ASN A 14 -8.24 1.88 -5.56
CA ASN A 14 -7.49 0.75 -6.08
C ASN A 14 -6.03 0.85 -5.63
N ILE A 15 -5.45 -0.28 -5.28
CA ILE A 15 -4.05 -0.38 -4.90
C ILE A 15 -3.34 -1.45 -5.70
N GLN A 16 -2.05 -1.26 -5.91
CA GLN A 16 -1.19 -2.18 -6.63
C GLN A 16 0.15 -2.32 -5.91
N THR A 17 0.56 -3.55 -5.64
CA THR A 17 1.91 -3.84 -5.15
C THR A 17 2.94 -3.69 -6.26
N VAL A 18 4.00 -2.93 -6.00
CA VAL A 18 5.09 -2.70 -6.96
C VAL A 18 6.25 -3.68 -6.65
N PRO A 19 6.45 -4.74 -7.47
CA PRO A 19 7.47 -5.75 -7.21
C PRO A 19 8.87 -5.15 -7.18
N GLY A 20 9.74 -5.68 -6.31
CA GLY A 20 11.14 -5.23 -6.18
C GLY A 20 11.33 -3.92 -5.41
N SER A 21 10.28 -3.14 -5.20
CA SER A 21 10.38 -1.82 -4.54
C SER A 21 9.88 -1.82 -3.08
N GLY A 22 8.96 -2.72 -2.74
CA GLY A 22 8.32 -2.76 -1.42
C GLY A 22 7.18 -1.74 -1.23
N PHE A 23 6.97 -0.83 -2.18
CA PHE A 23 5.89 0.16 -2.12
C PHE A 23 4.53 -0.39 -2.60
N ILE A 24 3.47 0.26 -2.13
CA ILE A 24 2.10 0.06 -2.58
C ILE A 24 1.67 1.30 -3.34
N ARG A 25 1.42 1.17 -4.65
CA ARG A 25 0.82 2.24 -5.44
C ARG A 25 -0.65 2.36 -5.08
N VAL A 26 -1.09 3.57 -4.76
CA VAL A 26 -2.45 3.94 -4.41
C VAL A 26 -3.01 4.77 -5.57
N ILE A 27 -4.09 4.28 -6.16
CA ILE A 27 -4.77 4.85 -7.33
C ILE A 27 -6.05 5.50 -6.84
N LEU A 28 -6.00 6.83 -6.75
CA LEU A 28 -7.09 7.65 -6.26
C LEU A 28 -7.96 8.11 -7.43
N PRO A 29 -9.30 8.18 -7.25
CA PRO A 29 -10.21 8.53 -8.35
C PRO A 29 -10.09 9.99 -8.82
N GLU A 30 -9.72 10.91 -7.93
CA GLU A 30 -9.76 12.38 -8.20
C GLU A 30 -8.38 13.06 -8.17
N THR A 31 -7.32 12.32 -7.86
CA THR A 31 -5.97 12.87 -7.70
C THR A 31 -4.94 11.97 -8.36
N ASP A 32 -3.74 12.51 -8.59
CA ASP A 32 -2.61 11.71 -9.05
C ASP A 32 -2.35 10.50 -8.16
N ASN A 33 -1.80 9.45 -8.77
CA ASN A 33 -1.40 8.26 -8.06
C ASN A 33 -0.31 8.60 -7.03
N CYS A 34 -0.33 7.92 -5.89
CA CYS A 34 0.75 8.02 -4.92
C CYS A 34 1.30 6.64 -4.56
N PHE A 35 2.43 6.63 -3.86
CA PHE A 35 3.09 5.43 -3.40
C PHE A 35 3.13 5.46 -1.88
N TYR A 36 2.69 4.39 -1.26
CA TYR A 36 2.74 4.18 0.17
C TYR A 36 3.94 3.29 0.52
N ASN A 37 4.75 3.73 1.49
CA ASN A 37 5.84 2.95 2.05
C ASN A 37 5.39 2.30 3.36
N PRO A 38 5.14 0.97 3.39
CA PRO A 38 4.75 0.29 4.63
C PRO A 38 5.85 0.25 5.70
N ALA A 39 7.12 0.54 5.34
CA ALA A 39 8.23 0.56 6.29
C ALA A 39 8.29 1.87 7.08
N SER A 40 7.98 3.01 6.46
CA SER A 40 7.98 4.33 7.11
C SER A 40 6.57 4.84 7.45
N GLY A 41 5.53 4.26 6.85
CA GLY A 41 4.15 4.75 6.97
C GLY A 41 3.89 6.05 6.20
N LEU A 42 4.78 6.41 5.27
CA LEU A 42 4.72 7.67 4.51
C LEU A 42 4.21 7.46 3.09
N PHE A 43 3.63 8.53 2.53
CA PHE A 43 3.22 8.61 1.13
C PHE A 43 4.26 9.42 0.33
N SER A 44 4.40 9.11 -0.96
CA SER A 44 5.24 9.84 -1.92
C SER A 44 4.55 9.95 -3.29
N THR A 45 4.89 11.00 -4.05
CA THR A 45 4.47 11.18 -5.45
C THR A 45 5.26 10.31 -6.43
N GLU A 46 6.47 9.90 -6.04
CA GLU A 46 7.38 9.12 -6.86
C GLU A 46 7.69 7.76 -6.21
N PRO A 47 7.90 6.70 -7.01
CA PRO A 47 8.16 5.35 -6.50
C PRO A 47 9.53 5.19 -5.83
N ILE A 48 10.37 6.24 -5.82
CA ILE A 48 11.80 6.17 -5.45
C ILE A 48 12.21 7.23 -4.42
N THR A 49 11.34 8.20 -4.15
CA THR A 49 11.71 9.39 -3.36
C THR A 49 10.92 9.38 -2.06
N ASP A 50 11.57 8.92 -0.99
CA ASP A 50 11.08 9.07 0.38
C ASP A 50 11.10 10.57 0.71
N GLY A 51 9.95 11.16 1.01
CA GLY A 51 9.89 12.54 1.49
C GLY A 51 9.11 13.52 0.62
N ALA A 52 7.78 13.39 0.62
CA ALA A 52 6.89 14.54 0.72
C ALA A 52 5.53 14.03 1.19
N PRO A 53 4.96 14.53 2.32
CA PRO A 53 3.59 14.20 2.66
C PRO A 53 2.69 14.66 1.50
N LEU A 54 2.02 13.72 0.86
CA LEU A 54 1.00 14.03 -0.13
C LEU A 54 -0.14 14.75 0.59
N ASP A 55 -0.67 15.82 0.00
CA ASP A 55 -1.89 16.49 0.45
C ASP A 55 -3.12 15.64 0.08
N LEU A 56 -3.10 14.40 0.56
CA LEU A 56 -4.25 13.52 0.60
C LEU A 56 -5.24 14.16 1.56
N VAL A 57 -6.47 14.42 1.08
CA VAL A 57 -7.58 15.00 1.87
C VAL A 57 -7.53 14.44 3.28
N THR A 58 -7.11 15.30 4.21
CA THR A 58 -6.57 14.93 5.54
C THR A 58 -7.56 14.12 6.38
N HIS A 59 -8.83 14.11 5.98
CA HIS A 59 -9.93 13.40 6.62
C HIS A 59 -9.82 11.87 6.56
N TYR A 60 -9.21 11.28 5.53
CA TYR A 60 -9.18 9.81 5.37
C TYR A 60 -7.79 9.18 5.48
N LEU A 61 -6.74 9.99 5.68
CA LEU A 61 -5.37 9.53 5.86
C LEU A 61 -5.22 8.44 6.94
N PRO A 62 -5.85 8.55 8.13
CA PRO A 62 -5.70 7.53 9.17
C PRO A 62 -6.27 6.16 8.77
N GLU A 63 -7.49 6.14 8.23
CA GLU A 63 -8.16 4.89 7.86
C GLU A 63 -7.50 4.25 6.63
N LEU A 64 -7.10 5.05 5.64
CA LEU A 64 -6.36 4.56 4.48
C LEU A 64 -5.02 3.95 4.91
N THR A 65 -4.26 4.63 5.77
CA THR A 65 -2.99 4.14 6.30
C THR A 65 -3.18 2.83 7.06
N GLN A 66 -4.23 2.72 7.88
CA GLN A 66 -4.56 1.48 8.59
C GLN A 66 -4.81 0.34 7.61
N LYS A 67 -5.68 0.53 6.61
CA LYS A 67 -6.01 -0.53 5.64
C LYS A 67 -4.81 -0.94 4.77
N LEU A 68 -3.94 0.01 4.43
CA LEU A 68 -2.68 -0.27 3.71
C LEU A 68 -1.71 -1.10 4.57
N ASN A 69 -1.62 -0.81 5.87
CA ASN A 69 -0.82 -1.60 6.80
C ASN A 69 -1.37 -3.01 6.99
N GLU A 70 -2.68 -3.17 7.13
CA GLU A 70 -3.33 -4.47 7.21
C GLU A 70 -3.08 -5.31 5.95
N PHE A 71 -3.19 -4.69 4.77
CA PHE A 71 -2.89 -5.34 3.51
C PHE A 71 -1.42 -5.77 3.41
N ASP A 72 -0.47 -4.90 3.79
CA ASP A 72 0.96 -5.26 3.79
C ASP A 72 1.27 -6.39 4.77
N ALA A 73 0.68 -6.36 5.97
CA ALA A 73 0.84 -7.41 6.98
C ALA A 73 0.31 -8.76 6.47
N GLN A 74 -0.87 -8.78 5.85
CA GLN A 74 -1.41 -9.98 5.21
C GLN A 74 -0.51 -10.50 4.09
N ARG A 75 0.02 -9.59 3.25
CA ARG A 75 0.97 -9.95 2.19
C ARG A 75 2.22 -10.60 2.78
N ARG A 76 2.82 -10.00 3.82
CA ARG A 76 4.00 -10.55 4.49
C ARG A 76 3.72 -11.91 5.12
N ALA A 77 2.57 -12.08 5.77
CA ALA A 77 2.16 -13.35 6.34
C ALA A 77 1.97 -14.43 5.27
N TYR A 78 1.39 -14.09 4.12
CA TYR A 78 1.25 -15.01 2.99
C TYR A 78 2.61 -15.44 2.43
N ILE A 79 3.52 -14.48 2.21
CA ILE A 79 4.89 -14.77 1.74
C ILE A 79 5.64 -15.63 2.75
N ALA A 80 5.55 -15.32 4.05
CA ALA A 80 6.19 -16.09 5.10
C ALA A 80 5.68 -17.53 5.15
N ARG A 81 4.35 -17.73 5.06
CA ARG A 81 3.74 -19.06 4.97
C ARG A 81 4.21 -19.82 3.73
N TYR A 82 4.17 -19.17 2.56
CA TYR A 82 4.64 -19.78 1.31
C TYR A 82 6.11 -20.22 1.43
N ASN A 83 6.97 -19.35 1.95
CA ASN A 83 8.38 -19.64 2.16
C ASN A 83 8.61 -20.80 3.15
N GLN A 84 7.82 -20.90 4.22
CA GLN A 84 7.86 -22.04 5.14
C GLN A 84 7.53 -23.35 4.43
N PHE A 85 6.48 -23.38 3.60
CA PHE A 85 6.12 -24.57 2.83
C PHE A 85 7.17 -24.94 1.78
N SER A 86 7.77 -23.96 1.10
CA SER A 86 8.81 -24.23 0.09
C SER A 86 10.19 -24.56 0.67
N ALA A 87 10.50 -24.16 1.91
CA ALA A 87 11.72 -24.56 2.61
C ALA A 87 11.63 -25.98 3.22
N SER A 88 10.44 -26.58 3.19
CA SER A 88 10.16 -27.93 3.70
C SER A 88 10.22 -29.02 2.62
N LEU A 89 10.57 -28.66 1.38
CA LEU A 89 10.78 -29.54 0.23
C LEU A 89 12.26 -29.58 -0.14
#